data_AF-A0A9R1PYQ6-F1
#
_entry.id   AF-A0A9R1PYQ6-F1
#
_cell.length_a   1.000
_cell.length_b   1.000
_cell.length_c   1.000
_cell.angle_alpha   90.00
_cell.angle_beta   90.00
_cell.angle_gamma   90.00
#
_symmetry.space_group_name_H-M   'P 1'
#
loop_
_entity.id
_entity.type
_entity.pdbx_description
1 polymer ?
#
loop_
_entity_poly.entity_id
_entity_poly.type
_entity_poly.pdbx_seq_one_letter_code
_entity_poly.pdbx_strand_id
1 'polypeptide(L)' 'MDILYLCKDVLKIQKFRRLASYAGFYSFTTLVTYAYTSNTTRAGISRADQYYAAYPSGTELLTDTAKV' A
#
# COMPACT_ATOMS: atom_id res chain seq x y z
N MET A 1 -43.99 5.51 10.83
CA MET A 1 -42.73 5.35 11.58
C MET A 1 -41.76 4.40 10.85
N ASP A 2 -42.24 3.44 10.06
CA ASP A 2 -41.42 2.37 9.45
C ASP A 2 -40.42 2.81 8.38
N ILE A 3 -40.76 3.81 7.57
CA ILE A 3 -39.90 4.31 6.48
C ILE A 3 -38.59 4.92 7.02
N LEU A 4 -38.66 5.60 8.17
CA LEU A 4 -37.49 6.20 8.81
C LEU A 4 -36.55 5.13 9.38
N TYR A 5 -37.09 4.02 9.90
CA TYR A 5 -36.28 2.88 10.36
C TYR A 5 -35.58 2.19 9.19
N LEU A 6 -36.29 1.98 8.09
CA LEU A 6 -35.74 1.37 6.88
C LEU A 6 -34.61 2.23 6.27
N CYS A 7 -34.79 3.55 6.19
CA CYS A 7 -33.73 4.47 5.78
C CYS A 7 -32.50 4.41 6.71
N LYS A 8 -32.70 4.32 8.03
CA LYS A 8 -31.60 4.24 9.00
C LYS A 8 -30.77 2.96 8.82
N ASP A 9 -31.42 1.84 8.54
CA ASP A 9 -30.73 0.57 8.34
C ASP A 9 -30.01 0.49 6.99
N VAL A 10 -30.59 1.07 5.92
CA VAL A 10 -29.90 1.22 4.63
C VAL A 10 -28.62 2.06 4.80
N LEU A 11 -28.67 3.15 5.56
CA LEU A 11 -27.49 3.98 5.83
C LEU A 11 -26.41 3.23 6.62
N LYS A 12 -26.79 2.36 7.58
CA LYS A 12 -25.82 1.52 8.30
C LYS A 12 -25.11 0.55 7.38
N ILE A 13 -25.85 -0.12 6.48
CA ILE A 13 -25.29 -1.08 5.52
C ILE A 13 -24.31 -0.37 4.58
N GLN A 14 -24.67 0.82 4.07
CA GLN A 14 -23.78 1.59 3.20
C GLN A 14 -22.50 2.03 3.92
N LYS A 15 -22.60 2.48 5.18
CA LYS A 15 -21.44 2.85 6.00
C LYS A 15 -20.54 1.65 6.27
N PHE A 16 -21.12 0.50 6.62
CA PHE A 16 -20.38 -0.73 6.86
C PHE A 16 -19.64 -1.18 5.60
N ARG A 17 -20.30 -1.17 4.43
CA ARG A 17 -19.67 -1.49 3.15
C ARG A 17 -18.48 -0.58 2.86
N ARG A 18 -18.62 0.72 3.11
CA ARG A 18 -17.53 1.70 2.91
C ARG A 18 -16.35 1.43 3.85
N LEU A 19 -16.63 1.11 5.12
CA LEU A 19 -15.60 0.80 6.11
C LEU A 19 -14.88 -0.51 5.77
N ALA A 20 -15.62 -1.54 5.35
CA ALA A 20 -15.06 -2.81 4.91
C ALA A 20 -14.13 -2.62 3.70
N SER A 21 -14.54 -1.83 2.69
CA SER A 21 -13.68 -1.51 1.54
C SER A 21 -12.41 -0.77 1.95
N TYR A 22 -12.51 0.23 2.83
CA TYR A 22 -11.32 0.96 3.29
C TYR A 22 -10.39 0.10 4.14
N ALA A 23 -10.93 -0.72 5.05
CA ALA A 23 -10.15 -1.64 5.86
C ALA A 23 -9.43 -2.68 5.00
N GLY A 24 -10.13 -3.27 4.02
CA GLY A 24 -9.55 -4.23 3.08
C GLY A 24 -8.47 -3.62 2.19
N PHE A 25 -8.71 -2.42 1.66
CA PHE A 25 -7.70 -1.73 0.84
C PHE A 25 -6.46 -1.37 1.67
N TYR A 26 -6.66 -0.85 2.88
CA TYR A 26 -5.56 -0.49 3.78
C TYR A 26 -4.75 -1.71 4.24
N SER A 27 -5.42 -2.82 4.58
CA SER A 27 -4.73 -4.05 4.98
C SER A 27 -3.95 -4.65 3.81
N PHE A 28 -4.51 -4.60 2.60
CA PHE A 28 -3.82 -5.04 1.39
C PHE A 28 -2.56 -4.22 1.10
N THR A 29 -2.66 -2.88 1.09
CA THR A 29 -1.49 -2.02 0.83
C THR A 29 -0.42 -2.17 1.92
N THR A 30 -0.83 -2.33 3.18
CA THR A 30 0.07 -2.59 4.29
C THR A 30 0.80 -3.91 4.13
N LEU A 31 0.10 -4.99 3.75
CA LEU A 31 0.71 -6.30 3.50
C LEU A 31 1.71 -6.25 2.34
N VAL A 32 1.34 -5.60 1.23
CA VAL A 32 2.25 -5.43 0.08
C VAL A 32 3.50 -4.66 0.49
N THR A 33 3.34 -3.57 1.24
CA THR A 33 4.47 -2.75 1.72
C THR A 33 5.35 -3.53 2.69
N TYR A 34 4.74 -4.30 3.60
CA TYR A 34 5.45 -5.14 4.54
C TYR A 34 6.22 -6.25 3.83
N ALA A 35 5.62 -6.93 2.84
CA ALA A 35 6.26 -7.97 2.05
C ALA A 35 7.42 -7.40 1.21
N TYR A 36 7.23 -6.24 0.57
CA TYR A 36 8.27 -5.55 -0.19
C TYR A 36 9.46 -5.18 0.69
N THR A 37 9.18 -4.52 1.82
CA THR A 37 10.20 -4.08 2.79
C THR A 37 10.90 -5.27 3.45
N SER A 38 10.15 -6.32 3.80
CA SER A 38 10.70 -7.52 4.42
C SER A 38 11.54 -8.31 3.43
N ASN A 39 11.17 -8.43 2.16
CA ASN A 39 12.01 -9.10 1.17
C ASN A 39 13.31 -8.34 0.93
N THR A 40 13.27 -7.01 0.88
CA THR A 40 14.49 -6.19 0.77
C THR A 40 15.38 -6.28 2.02
N THR A 41 14.80 -6.39 3.23
CA THR A 41 15.57 -6.48 4.48
C THR A 41 16.04 -7.92 4.79
N ARG A 42 15.23 -8.94 4.46
CA ARG A 42 15.49 -10.37 4.73
C ARG A 42 16.44 -11.01 3.71
N ALA A 43 16.67 -10.36 2.56
CA ALA A 43 17.80 -10.66 1.69
C ALA A 43 19.17 -10.35 2.36
N GLY A 44 19.19 -9.84 3.59
CA GLY A 44 20.42 -9.62 4.37
C GLY A 44 21.22 -8.40 3.93
N ILE A 45 20.64 -7.55 3.07
CA ILE A 45 21.29 -6.33 2.57
C ILE A 45 20.68 -5.15 3.32
N SER A 46 21.53 -4.38 4.01
CA SER A 46 21.16 -3.11 4.62
C SER A 46 20.53 -2.18 3.58
N ARG A 47 19.49 -1.39 3.94
CA ARG A 47 18.92 -0.39 3.03
C ARG A 47 19.96 0.64 2.54
N ALA A 48 21.03 0.87 3.32
CA ALA A 48 22.16 1.71 2.93
C ALA A 48 23.13 0.99 1.97
N ASP A 49 23.17 -0.35 1.98
CA ASP A 49 23.98 -1.17 1.08
C ASP A 49 23.22 -1.54 -0.21
N GLN A 50 21.91 -1.29 -0.27
CA GLN A 50 21.12 -1.40 -1.49
C GLN A 50 21.27 -0.13 -2.33
N TYR A 51 22.43 0.02 -2.98
CA TYR A 51 22.76 1.17 -3.82
C TYR A 51 21.63 1.52 -4.82
N TYR A 52 20.97 0.50 -5.41
CA TYR A 52 19.84 0.64 -6.35
C TYR A 52 18.42 0.63 -5.74
N ALA A 53 18.30 0.48 -4.41
CA ALA A 53 17.00 0.57 -3.72
C ALA A 53 16.87 1.82 -2.84
N ALA A 54 17.97 2.57 -2.71
CA ALA A 54 18.03 3.84 -1.98
C ALA A 54 17.52 5.02 -2.81
N TYR A 55 17.56 4.95 -4.15
CA TYR A 55 16.97 5.99 -4.99
C TYR A 55 15.54 5.60 -5.40
N PRO A 56 14.66 6.60 -5.61
CA PRO A 56 13.38 6.36 -6.26
C PRO A 56 13.63 5.67 -7.60
N SER A 57 12.92 4.57 -7.87
CA SER A 57 13.12 3.59 -8.95
C SER A 57 12.97 4.12 -10.40
N GLY A 58 13.25 5.41 -10.65
CA GLY A 58 13.20 6.04 -11.95
C GLY A 58 14.38 6.97 -12.28
N THR A 59 15.23 7.36 -11.34
CA THR A 59 16.32 8.33 -11.63
C THR A 59 17.64 7.67 -12.00
N GLU A 60 17.93 6.46 -11.50
CA GLU A 60 19.24 5.81 -11.67
C GLU A 60 19.41 5.20 -13.07
N LEU A 61 18.33 4.62 -13.62
CA LEU A 61 18.32 4.04 -14.96
C LEU A 61 18.53 5.09 -16.06
N LEU A 62 18.15 6.35 -15.79
CA LEU A 62 18.36 7.48 -16.69
C LEU A 62 19.81 7.99 -16.63
N THR A 63 20.51 7.78 -15.53
CA THR A 63 21.91 8.22 -15.34
C THR A 63 22.95 7.16 -15.73
N ASP A 64 22.56 5.88 -15.87
CA ASP A 64 23.44 4.77 -16.31
C ASP A 64 23.75 4.78 -17.84
N THR A 65 23.64 5.94 -18.48
CA THR A 65 24.09 6.12 -19.87
C THR A 65 25.55 6.60 -19.96
N ALA A 66 26.16 7.03 -18.85
CA ALA A 66 27.56 7.48 -18.86
C ALA A 66 28.52 6.30 -18.63
N LYS A 67 28.66 5.44 -19.65
CA LYS A 67 29.85 4.58 -19.76
C LYS A 67 31.03 5.44 -20.20
N VAL A 68 32.05 5.53 -19.36
CA VAL A 68 33.43 5.85 -19.75
C VAL A 68 34.21 4.55 -19.77
#